data_AF-A0A1Q8YKC6-F1
#
_entry.id   AF-A0A1Q8YKC6-F1
#
_cell.length_a   1.000
_cell.length_b   1.000
_cell.length_c   1.000
_cell.angle_alpha   90.00
_cell.angle_beta   90.00
_cell.angle_gamma   90.00
#
_symmetry.space_group_name_H-M   'P 1'
#
loop_
_entity.id
_entity.type
_entity.pdbx_description
1 polymer ?
#
loop_
_entity_poly.entity_id
_entity_poly.type
_entity_poly.pdbx_seq_one_letter_code
_entity_poly.pdbx_strand_id
1 'polypeptide(L)'
;MYLAALSLSAKDEPLRWFTTNAWVTGKRMQSAKSVIALLDSFQVQTRCRLAPLGRWLSAMVQLFRPQREQLLRRRDLLMQRQCQRQVWAALCEDRRVDVISPCSAALPRRIRQFQRREF
;
A
#
# COMPACT_ATOMS: atom_id res chain seq x y z
N MET A 1 -4.74 -12.32 2.52
CA MET A 1 -4.98 -10.91 2.13
C MET A 1 -3.71 -10.10 2.29
N TYR A 2 -3.41 -9.22 1.34
CA TYR A 2 -2.28 -8.29 1.40
C TYR A 2 -2.80 -6.85 1.22
N LEU A 3 -2.17 -5.91 1.92
CA LEU A 3 -2.66 -4.54 2.09
C LEU A 3 -1.95 -3.56 1.14
N ALA A 4 -0.62 -3.45 1.27
CA ALA A 4 0.30 -2.73 0.39
C ALA A 4 1.73 -3.00 0.91
N ALA A 5 2.75 -2.67 0.11
CA ALA A 5 4.15 -2.79 0.47
C ALA A 5 4.74 -1.40 0.64
N LEU A 6 5.62 -1.28 1.63
CA LEU A 6 6.39 -0.09 1.91
C LEU A 6 7.86 -0.40 1.57
N SER A 7 8.44 0.41 0.70
CA SER A 7 9.88 0.40 0.44
C SER A 7 10.58 1.39 1.36
N LEU A 8 11.70 0.97 1.95
CA LEU A 8 12.55 1.79 2.80
C LEU A 8 13.90 2.03 2.14
N SER A 9 14.53 3.16 2.44
CA SER A 9 15.91 3.44 2.09
C SER A 9 16.86 2.69 3.03
N ALA A 10 18.15 2.64 2.69
CA ALA A 10 19.19 2.10 3.58
C ALA A 10 19.34 2.87 4.90
N LYS A 11 18.66 4.03 5.03
CA LYS A 11 18.59 4.85 6.25
C LYS A 11 17.20 4.77 6.91
N ASP A 12 16.43 3.72 6.62
CA ASP A 12 15.09 3.45 7.14
C ASP A 12 14.02 4.50 6.78
N GLU A 13 14.28 5.34 5.77
CA GLU A 13 13.33 6.34 5.34
C GLU A 13 12.29 5.73 4.38
N PRO A 14 10.98 5.95 4.60
CA PRO A 14 9.95 5.46 3.69
C PRO A 14 10.07 6.14 2.32
N LEU A 15 10.34 5.34 1.30
CA LEU A 15 10.53 5.80 -0.08
C LEU A 15 9.20 5.79 -0.84
N ARG A 16 8.54 4.64 -0.88
CA ARG A 16 7.36 4.41 -1.74
C ARG A 16 6.40 3.38 -1.15
N TRP A 17 5.11 3.63 -1.35
CA TRP A 17 4.05 2.62 -1.20
C TRP A 17 3.75 2.01 -2.56
N PHE A 18 3.52 0.70 -2.62
CA PHE A 18 3.11 0.04 -3.86
C PHE A 18 2.17 -1.15 -3.62
N THR A 19 1.36 -1.48 -4.62
CA THR A 19 0.65 -2.76 -4.67
C THR A 19 1.34 -3.70 -5.64
N THR A 20 1.37 -4.97 -5.25
CA THR A 20 1.88 -6.06 -6.05
C THR A 20 0.74 -6.85 -6.66
N ASN A 21 1.05 -7.63 -7.69
CA ASN A 21 0.12 -8.63 -8.19
C ASN A 21 -0.04 -9.80 -7.18
N ALA A 22 -1.11 -10.59 -7.35
CA ALA A 22 -1.46 -11.68 -6.44
C ALA A 22 -0.36 -12.75 -6.40
N TRP A 23 0.17 -13.14 -7.56
CA TRP A 23 1.22 -14.15 -7.68
C TRP A 23 2.48 -13.81 -6.86
N VAL A 24 2.86 -12.52 -6.77
CA VAL A 24 4.06 -12.07 -6.03
C VAL A 24 3.98 -12.43 -4.54
N THR A 25 2.77 -12.39 -3.98
CA THR A 25 2.56 -12.67 -2.56
C THR A 25 1.93 -14.03 -2.30
N GLY A 26 1.50 -14.75 -3.35
CA GLY A 26 0.64 -15.93 -3.26
C GLY A 26 -0.68 -15.67 -2.54
N LYS A 27 -1.07 -14.40 -2.34
CA LYS A 27 -2.28 -14.02 -1.61
C LYS A 27 -3.34 -13.55 -2.58
N ARG A 28 -4.58 -13.97 -2.32
CA ARG A 28 -5.75 -13.52 -3.07
C ARG A 28 -5.86 -11.99 -3.07
N MET A 29 -6.07 -11.43 -4.27
CA MET A 29 -6.35 -10.02 -4.45
C MET A 29 -7.77 -9.71 -3.96
N GLN A 30 -7.89 -8.78 -3.02
CA GLN A 30 -9.16 -8.30 -2.48
C GLN A 30 -9.49 -6.94 -3.08
N SER A 31 -10.77 -6.63 -3.28
CA SER A 31 -11.20 -5.33 -3.80
C SER A 31 -10.70 -4.17 -2.95
N ALA A 32 -10.46 -3.02 -3.57
CA ALA A 32 -10.08 -1.79 -2.89
C ALA A 32 -11.10 -1.46 -1.79
N LYS A 33 -12.40 -1.61 -2.06
CA LYS A 33 -13.46 -1.36 -1.07
C LYS A 33 -13.28 -2.22 0.18
N SER A 34 -13.07 -3.52 0.03
CA SER A 34 -12.87 -4.45 1.15
C SER A 34 -11.59 -4.14 1.93
N VAL A 35 -10.50 -3.83 1.23
CA VAL A 35 -9.22 -3.52 1.88
C VAL A 35 -9.29 -2.18 2.61
N ILE A 36 -9.93 -1.17 2.02
CA ILE A 36 -10.09 0.17 2.62
C ILE A 36 -10.93 0.11 3.89
N ALA A 37 -12.01 -0.67 3.91
CA ALA A 37 -12.82 -0.85 5.13
C ALA A 37 -12.01 -1.45 6.30
N LEU A 38 -10.97 -2.23 5.99
CA LEU A 38 -10.09 -2.83 6.99
C LEU A 38 -8.92 -1.93 7.39
N LEU A 39 -8.67 -0.83 6.65
CA LEU A 39 -7.64 0.14 7.03
C LEU A 39 -8.00 0.89 8.32
N ASP A 40 -9.29 1.04 8.62
CA ASP A 40 -9.77 1.81 9.78
C ASP A 40 -9.42 1.17 11.12
N SER A 41 -9.34 -0.16 11.14
CA SER A 41 -8.95 -0.94 12.33
C SER A 41 -7.54 -1.50 12.23
N PHE A 42 -6.74 -1.09 11.23
CA PHE A 42 -5.43 -1.67 11.02
C PHE A 42 -4.45 -1.29 12.11
N GLN A 43 -4.01 -2.29 12.87
CA GLN A 43 -2.96 -2.17 13.88
C GLN A 43 -2.03 -3.38 13.81
N VAL A 44 -0.72 -3.12 13.84
CA VAL A 44 0.31 -4.14 13.95
C VAL A 44 0.61 -4.35 15.42
N GLN A 45 0.09 -5.44 15.97
CA GLN A 45 0.32 -5.83 17.36
C GLN A 45 1.58 -6.69 17.47
N THR A 46 2.70 -6.06 17.76
CA THR A 46 3.99 -6.72 18.06
C THR A 46 4.32 -6.60 19.54
N ARG A 47 4.92 -7.63 20.14
CA ARG A 47 5.32 -7.65 21.55
C ARG A 47 6.83 -7.39 21.72
N CYS A 48 7.23 -7.09 22.96
CA CYS A 48 8.63 -7.01 23.38
C CYS A 48 9.46 -6.00 22.53
N ARG A 49 10.70 -6.36 22.18
CA ARG A 49 11.65 -5.50 21.44
C ARG A 49 11.10 -4.93 20.13
N LEU A 50 10.11 -5.59 19.52
CA LEU A 50 9.50 -5.16 18.26
C LEU A 50 8.30 -4.20 18.44
N ALA A 51 7.83 -3.96 19.67
CA ALA A 51 6.68 -3.09 19.93
C ALA A 51 6.81 -1.67 19.31
N PRO A 52 7.99 -1.00 19.33
CA PRO A 52 8.16 0.28 18.65
C PRO A 52 7.97 0.17 17.13
N LEU A 53 8.45 -0.92 16.52
CA LEU A 53 8.31 -1.16 15.09
C LEU A 53 6.85 -1.36 14.68
N GLY A 54 6.08 -2.15 15.45
CA GLY A 54 4.64 -2.32 15.19
C GLY A 54 3.86 -1.01 15.32
N ARG A 55 4.18 -0.17 16.32
CA ARG A 55 3.59 1.17 16.45
C ARG A 55 3.95 2.06 15.26
N TRP A 56 5.21 2.06 14.86
CA TRP A 56 5.69 2.84 13.72
C TRP A 56 5.02 2.40 12.41
N LEU A 57 4.93 1.09 12.14
CA LEU A 57 4.23 0.56 10.97
C LEU A 57 2.75 0.95 10.96
N SER A 58 2.07 0.85 12.12
CA SER A 58 0.67 1.24 12.25
C SER A 58 0.48 2.74 11.98
N ALA A 59 1.35 3.58 12.54
CA ALA A 59 1.34 5.02 12.29
C ALA A 59 1.59 5.34 10.81
N MET A 60 2.51 4.63 10.14
CA MET A 60 2.76 4.80 8.71
C MET A 60 1.55 4.40 7.87
N VAL A 61 0.82 3.34 8.22
CA VAL A 61 -0.42 2.98 7.52
C VAL A 61 -1.47 4.09 7.65
N GLN A 62 -1.63 4.67 8.84
CA GLN A 62 -2.60 5.75 9.08
C GLN A 62 -2.18 7.06 8.40
N LEU A 63 -0.92 7.47 8.52
CA LEU A 63 -0.38 8.70 7.93
C LEU A 63 -0.53 8.74 6.40
N PHE A 64 -0.41 7.58 5.75
CA PHE A 64 -0.52 7.44 4.30
C PHE A 64 -1.88 6.92 3.83
N ARG A 65 -2.90 6.88 4.70
CA ARG A 65 -4.26 6.39 4.37
C ARG A 65 -4.80 6.96 3.06
N PRO A 66 -4.85 8.29 2.83
CA PRO A 66 -5.43 8.83 1.59
C PRO A 66 -4.66 8.40 0.33
N GLN A 67 -3.32 8.30 0.41
CA GLN A 67 -2.49 7.85 -0.72
C GLN A 67 -2.72 6.38 -1.01
N ARG A 68 -2.87 5.58 0.04
CA ARG A 68 -3.11 4.14 -0.05
C ARG A 68 -4.49 3.84 -0.62
N GLU A 69 -5.52 4.59 -0.22
CA GLU A 69 -6.86 4.49 -0.81
C GLU A 69 -6.82 4.76 -2.31
N GLN A 70 -6.15 5.85 -2.72
CA GLN A 70 -6.00 6.20 -4.13
C GLN A 70 -5.21 5.11 -4.89
N LEU A 71 -4.17 4.56 -4.27
CA LEU A 71 -3.34 3.51 -4.84
C LEU A 71 -4.13 2.22 -5.05
N LEU A 72 -4.96 1.82 -4.07
CA LEU A 72 -5.85 0.66 -4.15
C LEU A 72 -6.93 0.85 -5.22
N ARG A 73 -7.58 2.02 -5.27
CA ARG A 73 -8.56 2.35 -6.32
C ARG A 73 -7.92 2.32 -7.71
N ARG A 74 -6.72 2.86 -7.85
CA ARG A 74 -5.97 2.84 -9.12
C ARG A 74 -5.63 1.41 -9.55
N ARG A 75 -5.20 0.56 -8.61
CA ARG A 75 -4.95 -0.87 -8.88
C ARG A 75 -6.20 -1.55 -9.44
N ASP A 76 -7.34 -1.38 -8.79
CA ASP A 76 -8.59 -2.00 -9.23
C ASP A 76 -9.04 -1.49 -10.59
N LEU A 77 -8.92 -0.18 -10.86
CA LEU A 77 -9.22 0.38 -12.18
C LEU A 77 -8.31 -0.17 -13.29
N LEU A 78 -7.01 -0.33 -13.02
CA LEU A 78 -6.07 -0.92 -13.98
C LEU A 78 -6.41 -2.38 -14.26
N MET A 79 -6.70 -3.15 -13.21
CA MET A 79 -7.09 -4.56 -13.32
C MET A 79 -8.41 -4.72 -14.08
N GLN A 80 -9.42 -3.89 -13.81
CA GLN A 80 -10.69 -3.91 -14.54
C GLN A 80 -10.52 -3.59 -16.03
N ARG A 81 -9.70 -2.58 -16.37
CA ARG A 81 -9.40 -2.25 -17.77
C ARG A 81 -8.71 -3.40 -18.49
N GLN A 82 -7.76 -4.07 -17.84
CA GLN A 82 -7.11 -5.23 -18.43
C GLN A 82 -8.06 -6.43 -18.51
N CYS A 83 -9.02 -6.55 -17.60
CA CYS A 83 -9.98 -7.64 -17.60
C CYS A 83 -10.91 -7.62 -18.82
N GLN A 84 -11.02 -6.49 -19.52
CA GLN A 84 -11.70 -6.40 -20.82
C GLN A 84 -10.97 -7.17 -21.94
N ARG A 85 -9.69 -7.49 -21.74
CA ARG A 85 -8.83 -8.17 -22.72
C ARG A 85 -8.44 -9.59 -22.30
N GLN A 86 -8.57 -9.92 -21.02
CA GLN A 86 -8.12 -11.19 -20.46
C GLN A 86 -8.91 -11.55 -19.19
N VAL A 87 -9.03 -12.84 -18.89
CA VAL A 87 -9.78 -13.33 -17.72
C VAL A 87 -9.08 -12.92 -16.42
N TRP A 88 -9.85 -12.55 -15.40
CA TRP A 88 -9.34 -12.10 -14.09
C TRP A 88 -8.33 -13.07 -13.43
N ALA A 89 -8.56 -14.38 -13.54
CA ALA A 89 -7.66 -15.38 -12.99
C ALA A 89 -6.28 -15.35 -13.66
N ALA A 90 -6.24 -15.21 -14.99
CA ALA A 90 -4.99 -15.10 -15.74
C ALA A 90 -4.24 -13.81 -15.39
N LEU A 91 -4.96 -12.71 -15.14
CA LEU A 91 -4.40 -11.44 -14.67
C LEU A 91 -3.70 -11.55 -13.32
N CYS A 92 -4.33 -12.24 -12.36
CA CYS A 92 -3.78 -12.42 -11.02
C CYS A 92 -2.49 -13.26 -11.02
N GLU A 93 -2.38 -14.18 -11.99
CA GLU A 93 -1.24 -15.09 -12.17
C GLU A 93 -0.24 -14.60 -13.22
N ASP A 94 -0.43 -13.39 -13.77
CA ASP A 94 0.46 -12.82 -14.79
C ASP A 94 1.80 -12.40 -14.18
N ARG A 95 2.82 -13.24 -14.37
CA ARG A 95 4.20 -13.04 -13.90
C ARG A 95 4.94 -11.89 -14.58
N ARG A 96 4.37 -11.29 -15.62
CA ARG A 96 4.95 -10.10 -16.27
C ARG A 96 4.65 -8.82 -15.48
N VAL A 97 3.71 -8.88 -14.54
CA VAL A 97 3.28 -7.74 -13.72
C VAL A 97 3.60 -8.03 -12.26
N ASP A 98 4.74 -7.50 -11.78
CA ASP A 98 5.10 -7.56 -10.37
C ASP A 98 4.42 -6.47 -9.55
N VAL A 99 4.47 -5.23 -10.05
CA VAL A 99 4.03 -4.00 -9.37
C VAL A 99 2.95 -3.31 -10.20
N ILE A 100 1.79 -3.08 -9.60
CA ILE A 100 0.62 -2.54 -10.30
C ILE A 100 0.50 -1.02 -10.14
N SER A 101 0.71 -0.51 -8.92
CA SER A 101 0.61 0.92 -8.67
C SER A 101 1.59 1.40 -7.58
N PRO A 102 2.66 2.11 -7.95
CA PRO A 102 3.53 2.80 -7.00
C PRO A 102 3.01 4.22 -6.67
N CYS A 103 3.24 4.67 -5.45
CA CYS A 103 3.05 6.05 -4.98
C CYS A 103 4.23 6.46 -4.10
N SER A 104 4.65 7.72 -4.19
CA SER A 104 5.75 8.25 -3.36
C SER A 104 5.33 8.33 -1.89
N ALA A 105 6.19 7.85 -1.00
CA ALA A 105 6.03 7.91 0.46
C ALA A 105 7.06 8.84 1.12
N ALA A 106 7.80 9.64 0.33
CA ALA A 106 8.90 10.47 0.83
C ALA A 106 8.45 11.44 1.94
N LEU A 107 8.77 11.09 3.19
CA LEU A 107 8.44 11.83 4.41
C LEU A 107 8.95 13.30 4.41
N PRO A 108 10.19 13.60 3.96
CA PRO A 108 10.74 14.96 4.05
C PRO A 108 9.97 16.02 3.24
N ARG A 109 9.29 15.63 2.15
CA ARG A 109 8.43 16.53 1.38
C ARG A 109 7.12 16.87 2.11
N ARG A 110 6.66 16.01 3.03
CA ARG A 110 5.39 16.18 3.76
C ARG A 110 5.50 16.98 5.04
N ILE A 111 6.59 16.82 5.79
CA ILE A 111 6.82 17.66 6.99
C ILE A 111 6.82 19.15 6.57
N ARG A 112 7.38 19.48 5.40
CA ARG A 112 7.30 20.83 4.82
C ARG A 112 5.89 21.28 4.42
N GLN A 113 4.97 20.35 4.10
CA GLN A 113 3.58 20.69 3.78
C GLN A 113 2.74 20.96 5.03
N PHE A 114 3.00 20.26 6.14
CA PHE A 114 2.34 20.55 7.41
C PHE A 114 2.83 21.87 8.02
N GLN A 115 4.12 22.21 7.89
CA GLN A 115 4.66 23.50 8.34
C GLN A 115 4.15 24.72 7.55
N ARG A 116 3.49 24.54 6.40
CA ARG A 116 2.92 25.63 5.59
C ARG A 116 1.42 25.87 5.79
N ARG A 117 0.76 25.09 6.66
CA ARG A 117 -0.67 25.26 6.97
C ARG A 117 -0.94 25.85 8.36
N GLU A 118 0.11 26.17 9.11
CA GLU A 118 0.04 26.71 10.48
C GLU A 118 0.50 28.18 10.56
N PHE A 119 0.36 28.96 9.49
CA PHE A 119 0.43 30.43 9.51
C PHE A 119 -0.47 31.02 8.43
#